data_AF-A0AAU9DD14-F1
#
_entry.id   AF-A0AAU9DD14-F1
#
_cell.length_a   1.000
_cell.length_b   1.000
_cell.length_c   1.000
_cell.angle_alpha   90.00
_cell.angle_beta   90.00
_cell.angle_gamma   90.00
#
_symmetry.space_group_name_H-M   'P 1'
#
loop_
_entity.id
_entity.type
_entity.pdbx_description
1 polymer ?
#
loop_
_entity_poly.entity_id
_entity_poly.type
_entity_poly.pdbx_seq_one_letter_code
_entity_poly.pdbx_strand_id
1 'polypeptide(L)'
;MWTVGICLSLLLSCANREKKKATNGPKTMEKYRKPGVIESLEFHMTPGEEDGFILADKKTWLPFLQTYPAFIRKEYWKDCKKQGVVRIVIYWESLSGWKSVTDVEQQKVYDNFHKLFPKENYELRSSTQYKYVGGYGETIK
;
A
#
# COMPACT_ATOMS: atom_id res chain seq x y z
N MET A 1 -56.57 -46.94 -32.26
CA MET A 1 -57.36 -46.30 -31.19
C MET A 1 -56.51 -45.20 -30.58
N TRP A 2 -57.06 -43.99 -30.48
CA TRP A 2 -56.40 -42.78 -29.97
C TRP A 2 -56.41 -42.73 -28.43
N THR A 3 -55.37 -42.18 -27.81
CA THR A 3 -55.39 -41.13 -26.73
C THR A 3 -53.96 -40.92 -26.16
N VAL A 4 -53.33 -39.74 -26.28
CA VAL A 4 -53.35 -38.51 -25.43
C VAL A 4 -52.32 -38.51 -24.27
N GLY A 5 -51.58 -37.39 -24.11
CA GLY A 5 -50.98 -36.91 -22.85
C GLY A 5 -49.48 -36.54 -22.98
N ILE A 6 -49.09 -35.30 -23.30
CA ILE A 6 -48.93 -34.10 -22.43
C ILE A 6 -48.17 -34.37 -21.12
N CYS A 7 -47.02 -33.68 -20.95
CA CYS A 7 -46.63 -32.77 -19.83
C CYS A 7 -45.11 -32.88 -19.59
N LEU A 8 -44.31 -31.92 -20.06
CA LEU A 8 -43.92 -30.68 -19.37
C LEU A 8 -42.81 -30.86 -18.32
N SER A 9 -41.78 -30.03 -18.50
CA SER A 9 -40.88 -29.46 -17.48
C SER A 9 -39.79 -30.34 -16.85
N LEU A 10 -38.58 -30.17 -17.40
CA LEU A 10 -37.43 -29.56 -16.69
C LEU A 10 -37.71 -29.20 -15.22
N LEU A 11 -37.05 -29.89 -14.30
CA LEU A 11 -36.31 -29.36 -13.13
C LEU A 11 -36.10 -30.47 -12.10
N LEU A 12 -34.84 -30.64 -11.71
CA LEU A 12 -34.24 -31.21 -10.49
C LEU A 12 -32.93 -31.91 -10.94
N SER A 13 -31.77 -31.70 -10.35
CA SER A 13 -31.45 -31.09 -9.09
C SER A 13 -30.00 -30.60 -9.12
N CYS A 14 -29.81 -29.44 -8.51
CA CYS A 14 -28.57 -28.96 -7.96
C CYS A 14 -27.82 -30.04 -7.15
N ALA A 15 -26.52 -29.80 -7.00
CA ALA A 15 -25.59 -30.36 -6.00
C ALA A 15 -24.67 -31.51 -6.47
N ASN A 16 -23.64 -31.18 -7.26
CA ASN A 16 -22.25 -31.34 -6.80
C ASN A 16 -21.27 -30.72 -7.80
N ARG A 17 -21.07 -29.41 -7.70
CA ARG A 17 -19.83 -28.80 -8.22
C ARG A 17 -19.19 -28.14 -7.02
N GLU A 18 -18.27 -28.88 -6.41
CA GLU A 18 -17.44 -28.42 -5.30
C GLU A 18 -16.93 -27.01 -5.63
N LYS A 19 -17.37 -26.05 -4.81
CA LYS A 19 -16.85 -24.70 -4.84
C LYS A 19 -15.39 -24.77 -4.39
N LYS A 20 -14.46 -24.92 -5.33
CA LYS A 20 -13.13 -24.36 -5.15
C LYS A 20 -13.32 -22.84 -5.06
N LYS A 21 -13.53 -22.33 -3.83
CA LYS A 21 -13.41 -20.91 -3.54
C LYS A 21 -11.99 -20.51 -3.92
N ALA A 22 -11.85 -19.87 -5.07
CA ALA A 22 -10.67 -19.11 -5.39
C ALA A 22 -10.58 -17.99 -4.35
N THR A 23 -9.80 -18.20 -3.29
CA THR A 23 -9.42 -17.13 -2.34
C THR A 23 -8.36 -16.28 -3.01
N ASN A 24 -8.76 -15.51 -4.02
CA ASN A 24 -7.99 -14.41 -4.59
C ASN A 24 -9.00 -13.33 -4.98
N GLY A 25 -9.52 -12.62 -3.96
CA GLY A 25 -10.16 -11.34 -4.20
C GLY A 25 -9.18 -10.37 -4.87
N PRO A 26 -9.64 -9.47 -5.74
CA PRO A 26 -8.76 -8.78 -6.66
C PRO A 26 -7.85 -7.78 -5.91
N LYS A 27 -6.53 -7.96 -6.05
CA LYS A 27 -5.47 -7.01 -5.61
C LYS A 27 -5.66 -5.57 -6.14
N THR A 28 -6.67 -5.35 -7.00
CA THR A 28 -7.00 -4.08 -7.62
C THR A 28 -7.69 -3.08 -6.69
N MET A 29 -8.44 -3.51 -5.67
CA MET A 29 -9.23 -2.59 -4.82
C MET A 29 -8.38 -1.72 -3.88
N GLU A 30 -7.22 -2.20 -3.47
CA GLU A 30 -6.32 -1.47 -2.55
C GLU A 30 -5.71 -0.21 -3.19
N LYS A 31 -5.45 -0.25 -4.50
CA LYS A 31 -4.95 0.89 -5.28
C LYS A 31 -5.92 2.07 -5.31
N TYR A 32 -7.22 1.83 -5.12
CA TYR A 32 -8.27 2.86 -5.22
C TYR A 32 -8.79 3.34 -3.85
N ARG A 33 -8.20 2.91 -2.73
CA ARG A 33 -8.53 3.49 -1.43
C ARG A 33 -8.11 4.97 -1.42
N LYS A 34 -9.09 5.85 -1.19
CA LYS A 34 -8.84 7.28 -1.07
C LYS A 34 -8.10 7.53 0.25
N PRO A 35 -6.94 8.20 0.23
CA PRO A 35 -6.24 8.57 1.45
C PRO A 35 -7.00 9.66 2.19
N GLY A 36 -6.87 9.70 3.51
CA GLY A 36 -7.21 10.86 4.33
C GLY A 36 -5.99 11.73 4.63
N VAL A 37 -4.81 11.10 4.74
CA VAL A 37 -3.53 11.75 5.02
C VAL A 37 -2.46 11.24 4.07
N ILE A 38 -1.60 12.16 3.61
CA ILE A 38 -0.43 11.86 2.81
C ILE A 38 0.79 12.39 3.58
N GLU A 39 1.77 11.53 3.80
CA GLU A 39 3.05 11.89 4.38
C GLU A 39 4.11 11.91 3.28
N SER A 40 4.88 13.00 3.21
CA SER A 40 6.01 13.16 2.31
C SER A 40 7.28 13.27 3.14
N LEU A 41 8.24 12.40 2.87
CA LEU A 41 9.55 12.37 3.50
C LEU A 41 10.62 12.59 2.43
N GLU A 42 11.50 13.55 2.63
CA GLU A 42 12.64 13.78 1.74
C GLU A 42 13.93 13.35 2.41
N PHE A 43 14.64 12.44 1.76
CA PHE A 43 15.92 11.92 2.22
C PHE A 43 17.03 12.37 1.27
N HIS A 44 18.12 12.84 1.85
CA HIS A 44 19.36 13.10 1.13
C HIS A 44 20.36 12.00 1.50
N MET A 45 21.13 11.53 0.54
CA MET A 45 22.10 10.45 0.69
C MET A 45 23.27 10.65 -0.27
N THR A 46 24.32 9.84 -0.12
CA THR A 46 25.42 9.82 -1.08
C THR A 46 24.88 9.58 -2.50
N PRO A 47 25.30 10.36 -3.51
CA PRO A 47 24.90 10.16 -4.90
C PRO A 47 25.20 8.72 -5.37
N GLY A 48 24.22 8.07 -6.00
CA GLY A 48 24.32 6.68 -6.47
C GLY A 48 23.81 5.64 -5.46
N GLU A 49 23.54 6.01 -4.22
CA GLU A 49 23.03 5.09 -3.19
C GLU A 49 21.49 5.00 -3.13
N GLU A 50 20.76 5.75 -3.96
CA GLU A 50 19.29 5.85 -3.92
C GLU A 50 18.60 4.49 -4.05
N ASP A 51 19.08 3.65 -4.96
CA ASP A 51 18.48 2.32 -5.18
C ASP A 51 18.77 1.39 -4.00
N GLY A 52 19.93 1.53 -3.35
CA GLY A 52 20.27 0.82 -2.11
C GLY A 52 19.37 1.23 -0.95
N PHE A 53 19.16 2.53 -0.77
CA PHE A 53 18.25 3.10 0.22
C PHE A 53 16.80 2.61 0.01
N ILE A 54 16.31 2.70 -1.23
CA ILE A 54 14.96 2.23 -1.60
C ILE A 54 14.82 0.72 -1.35
N LEU A 55 15.85 -0.07 -1.68
CA LEU A 55 15.83 -1.51 -1.46
C LEU A 55 15.81 -1.87 0.04
N ALA A 56 16.60 -1.17 0.86
CA ALA A 56 16.59 -1.35 2.31
C ALA A 56 15.22 -1.02 2.89
N ASP A 57 14.62 0.11 2.49
CA ASP A 57 13.29 0.52 2.93
C ASP A 57 12.21 -0.50 2.54
N LYS A 58 12.25 -1.01 1.30
CA LYS A 58 11.34 -2.05 0.82
C LYS A 58 11.47 -3.37 1.58
N LYS A 59 12.63 -3.66 2.17
CA LYS A 59 12.88 -4.87 2.97
C LYS A 59 12.48 -4.72 4.44
N THR A 60 12.38 -3.49 4.95
CA THR A 60 12.15 -3.24 6.38
C THR A 60 10.88 -2.43 6.64
N TRP A 61 10.85 -1.17 6.22
CA TRP A 61 9.74 -0.26 6.44
C TRP A 61 8.48 -0.69 5.71
N LEU A 62 8.56 -1.07 4.44
CA LEU A 62 7.36 -1.41 3.68
C LEU A 62 6.57 -2.60 4.29
N PRO A 63 7.19 -3.76 4.60
CA PRO A 63 6.49 -4.87 5.22
C PRO A 63 5.91 -4.51 6.59
N PHE A 64 6.64 -3.71 7.38
CA PHE A 64 6.16 -3.20 8.66
C PHE A 64 4.90 -2.34 8.50
N LEU A 65 4.93 -1.34 7.61
CA LEU A 65 3.78 -0.46 7.37
C LEU A 65 2.57 -1.23 6.83
N GLN A 66 2.79 -2.27 6.02
CA GLN A 66 1.72 -3.14 5.52
C GLN A 66 0.99 -3.92 6.62
N THR A 67 1.53 -4.00 7.84
CA THR A 67 0.82 -4.60 8.97
C THR A 67 -0.27 -3.71 9.55
N TYR A 68 -0.25 -2.40 9.25
CA TYR A 68 -1.24 -1.44 9.74
C TYR A 68 -2.43 -1.37 8.78
N PRO A 69 -3.68 -1.63 9.22
CA PRO A 69 -4.85 -1.60 8.34
C PRO A 69 -5.06 -0.27 7.61
N ALA A 70 -4.67 0.84 8.26
CA ALA A 70 -4.79 2.20 7.72
C ALA A 70 -3.72 2.54 6.67
N PHE A 71 -2.68 1.73 6.50
CA PHE A 71 -1.72 1.90 5.41
C PHE A 71 -2.41 1.58 4.07
N ILE A 72 -2.27 2.47 3.09
CA ILE A 72 -2.82 2.26 1.74
C ILE A 72 -1.71 1.87 0.78
N ARG A 73 -0.67 2.72 0.67
CA ARG A 73 0.46 2.48 -0.23
C ARG A 73 1.64 3.37 0.14
N LYS A 74 2.78 3.04 -0.47
CA LYS A 74 4.04 3.80 -0.40
C LYS A 74 4.61 3.95 -1.80
N GLU A 75 5.10 5.14 -2.11
CA GLU A 75 5.74 5.48 -3.38
C GLU A 75 7.17 5.99 -3.13
N TYR A 76 8.03 5.77 -4.11
CA TYR A 76 9.44 6.15 -4.08
C TYR A 76 9.76 6.98 -5.31
N TRP A 77 10.13 8.24 -5.13
CA TRP A 77 10.41 9.17 -6.22
C TRP A 77 11.86 9.60 -6.13
N LYS A 78 12.65 9.32 -7.18
CA LYS A 78 14.00 9.87 -7.34
C LYS A 78 13.92 11.25 -7.99
N ASP A 79 14.72 12.19 -7.53
CA ASP A 79 14.81 13.48 -8.19
C ASP A 79 15.50 13.31 -9.57
N CYS A 80 14.85 13.77 -10.64
CA CYS A 80 15.35 13.62 -12.01
C CYS A 80 16.52 14.56 -12.34
N LYS A 81 16.78 15.55 -11.48
CA LYS A 81 17.81 16.60 -11.66
C LYS A 81 18.91 16.49 -10.62
N LYS A 82 18.67 15.83 -9.48
CA LYS A 82 19.61 15.72 -8.36
C LYS A 82 19.77 14.27 -7.93
N GLN A 83 21.00 13.75 -8.06
CA GLN A 83 21.36 12.48 -7.44
C GLN A 83 21.44 12.64 -5.92
N GLY A 84 21.30 11.53 -5.20
CA GLY A 84 21.30 11.47 -3.75
C GLY A 84 20.01 11.98 -3.12
N VAL A 85 18.93 12.18 -3.88
CA VAL A 85 17.65 12.66 -3.33
C VAL A 85 16.53 11.65 -3.62
N VAL A 86 15.94 11.14 -2.55
CA VAL A 86 14.77 10.25 -2.61
C VAL A 86 13.64 10.87 -1.80
N ARG A 87 12.48 11.01 -2.44
CA ARG A 87 11.22 11.33 -1.76
C ARG A 87 10.40 10.07 -1.59
N ILE A 88 10.01 9.79 -0.35
CA ILE A 88 9.05 8.75 -0.01
C ILE A 88 7.70 9.41 0.23
N VAL A 89 6.65 8.88 -0.41
CA VAL A 89 5.27 9.34 -0.20
C VAL A 89 4.44 8.18 0.34
N ILE A 90 3.85 8.38 1.51
CA ILE A 90 3.07 7.36 2.22
C ILE A 90 1.62 7.83 2.32
N TYR A 91 0.70 6.94 1.94
CA TYR A 91 -0.72 7.23 1.90
C TYR A 91 -1.41 6.46 3.01
N TRP A 92 -2.13 7.19 3.84
CA TRP A 92 -2.85 6.66 4.99
C TRP A 92 -4.34 6.95 4.84
N GLU A 93 -5.16 6.00 5.27
CA GLU A 93 -6.62 6.13 5.29
C GLU A 93 -7.09 7.24 6.24
N SER A 94 -6.40 7.42 7.37
CA SER A 94 -6.78 8.39 8.38
C SER A 94 -5.58 8.91 9.18
N LEU A 95 -5.75 10.09 9.79
CA LEU A 95 -4.76 10.68 10.69
C LEU A 95 -4.52 9.82 11.93
N SER A 96 -5.58 9.22 12.49
CA SER A 96 -5.46 8.32 13.65
C SER A 96 -4.70 7.04 13.30
N GLY A 97 -4.93 6.49 12.11
CA GLY A 97 -4.18 5.34 11.62
C GLY A 97 -2.69 5.64 11.44
N TRP A 98 -2.34 6.79 10.84
CA TRP A 98 -0.95 7.24 10.78
C TRP A 98 -0.31 7.39 12.18
N LYS A 99 -1.02 8.04 13.11
CA LYS A 99 -0.54 8.23 14.50
C LYS A 99 -0.51 6.97 15.36
N SER A 100 -1.06 5.85 14.89
CA SER A 100 -1.04 4.59 15.63
C SER A 100 0.32 3.89 15.58
N VAL A 101 1.21 4.30 14.67
CA VAL A 101 2.58 3.76 14.58
C VAL A 101 3.41 4.30 15.73
N THR A 102 3.75 3.45 16.71
CA THR A 102 4.41 3.91 17.94
C THR A 102 5.92 4.05 17.78
N ASP A 103 6.55 4.95 18.53
CA ASP A 103 8.01 5.15 18.49
C ASP A 103 8.80 3.87 18.81
N VAL A 104 8.28 3.05 19.72
CA VAL A 104 8.89 1.76 20.11
C VAL A 104 8.92 0.78 18.93
N GLU A 105 7.84 0.73 18.14
CA GLU A 105 7.79 -0.11 16.94
C GLU A 105 8.68 0.45 15.83
N GLN A 106 8.67 1.78 15.64
CA GLN A 106 9.55 2.45 14.68
C GLN A 106 11.03 2.19 14.97
N GLN A 107 11.45 2.23 16.24
CA GLN A 107 12.85 2.01 16.60
C GLN A 107 13.36 0.64 16.15
N LYS A 108 12.56 -0.42 16.29
CA LYS A 108 12.94 -1.76 15.83
C LYS A 108 13.13 -1.81 14.30
N VAL A 109 12.32 -1.06 13.57
CA VAL A 109 12.41 -0.98 12.11
C VAL A 109 13.62 -0.15 11.70
N TYR A 110 13.92 0.94 12.41
CA TYR A 110 15.15 1.71 12.24
C TYR A 110 16.39 0.83 12.43
N ASP A 111 16.46 0.07 13.52
CA ASP A 111 17.61 -0.81 13.77
C ASP A 111 17.80 -1.85 12.65
N ASN A 112 16.70 -2.39 12.11
CA ASN A 112 16.77 -3.32 10.99
C ASN A 112 17.13 -2.65 9.67
N PHE A 113 16.65 -1.43 9.44
CA PHE A 113 17.01 -0.64 8.28
C PHE A 113 18.51 -0.31 8.30
N HIS A 114 19.06 0.11 9.45
CA HIS A 114 20.47 0.48 9.59
C HIS A 114 21.45 -0.68 9.45
N LYS A 115 20.99 -1.93 9.61
CA LYS A 115 21.79 -3.12 9.23
C LYS A 115 21.96 -3.26 7.72
N LEU A 116 21.03 -2.72 6.93
CA LEU A 116 21.03 -2.81 5.47
C LEU A 116 21.57 -1.54 4.80
N PHE A 117 21.36 -0.38 5.43
CA PHE A 117 21.76 0.91 4.92
C PHE A 117 22.24 1.80 6.08
N PRO A 118 23.56 2.03 6.23
CA PRO A 118 24.13 2.76 7.37
C PRO A 118 23.54 4.15 7.55
N LYS A 119 23.43 4.59 8.81
CA LYS A 119 22.82 5.88 9.16
C LYS A 119 23.63 7.06 8.63
N GLU A 120 24.93 6.88 8.45
CA GLU A 120 25.88 7.89 7.99
C GLU A 120 25.69 8.21 6.50
N ASN A 121 25.03 7.32 5.76
CA ASN A 121 24.84 7.44 4.32
C ASN A 121 23.60 8.23 3.93
N TYR A 122 22.75 8.63 4.89
CA TYR A 122 21.57 9.41 4.60
C TYR A 122 21.11 10.30 5.76
N GLU A 123 20.30 11.29 5.43
CA GLU A 123 19.65 12.19 6.37
C GLU A 123 18.20 12.44 5.92
N LEU A 124 17.30 12.54 6.89
CA LEU A 124 15.94 13.03 6.66
C LEU A 124 15.98 14.55 6.62
N ARG A 125 15.71 15.15 5.46
CA ARG A 125 15.69 16.61 5.27
C ARG A 125 14.35 17.26 5.55
N SER A 126 13.27 16.58 5.21
CA SER A 126 11.93 17.09 5.53
C SER A 126 10.95 15.96 5.77
N SER A 127 9.99 16.23 6.66
CA SER A 127 8.79 15.42 6.87
C SER A 127 7.60 16.38 6.85
N THR A 128 6.62 16.11 6.00
CA THR A 128 5.44 16.95 5.86
C THR A 128 4.21 16.10 5.67
N GLN A 129 3.12 16.45 6.35
CA GLN A 129 1.84 15.79 6.24
C GLN A 129 0.82 16.69 5.54
N TYR A 130 0.01 16.09 4.69
CA TYR A 130 -1.05 16.74 3.94
C TYR A 130 -2.38 16.05 4.23
N LYS A 131 -3.44 16.84 4.37
CA LYS A 131 -4.80 16.32 4.31
C LYS A 131 -5.17 16.13 2.84
N TYR A 132 -5.59 14.94 2.46
CA TYR A 132 -6.11 14.72 1.11
C TYR A 132 -7.52 15.30 1.00
N VAL A 133 -7.75 16.12 -0.04
CA VAL A 133 -9.04 16.80 -0.27
C VAL A 133 -9.70 16.43 -1.60
N GLY A 134 -9.00 15.66 -2.44
CA GLY A 134 -9.51 15.23 -3.74
C GLY A 134 -8.40 15.14 -4.80
N GLY A 135 -8.74 14.51 -5.92
CA GLY A 135 -7.89 14.36 -7.09
C GLY A 135 -8.64 14.63 -8.39
N TYR A 136 -8.01 14.35 -9.53
CA TYR A 136 -8.63 14.55 -10.84
C TYR A 136 -9.98 13.81 -10.95
N GLY A 137 -11.03 14.54 -11.33
CA GLY A 137 -12.40 14.02 -11.43
C GLY A 137 -13.18 13.94 -10.10
N GLU A 138 -12.63 14.46 -9.01
CA GLU A 138 -13.30 14.49 -7.70
C GLU A 138 -13.75 15.90 -7.32
N THR A 139 -14.95 16.02 -6.77
CA THR A 139 -15.44 17.29 -6.19
C THR A 139 -14.80 17.49 -4.82
N ILE A 140 -14.12 18.62 -4.62
CA ILE A 140 -13.63 19.06 -3.30
C ILE A 140 -14.87 19.38 -2.46
N LYS A 141 -15.04 18.70 -1.32
CA LYS A 141 -16.10 18.98 -0.34
C LYS A 141 -15.62 19.94 0.72
#